data_AF-A0A926AQJ9-F1
#
_entry.id   AF-A0A926AQJ9-F1
#
_cell.length_a   1.000
_cell.length_b   1.000
_cell.length_c   1.000
_cell.angle_alpha   90.00
_cell.angle_beta   90.00
_cell.angle_gamma   90.00
#
_symmetry.space_group_name_H-M   'P 1'
#
loop_
_entity.id
_entity.type
_entity.pdbx_description
1 polymer ?
#
loop_
_entity_poly.entity_id
_entity_poly.type
_entity_poly.pdbx_seq_one_letter_code
_entity_poly.pdbx_strand_id
1 'polypeptide(L)'
;IMTAIEFITKLRDAAPVIENLEGFMEREVAQAFIGGYNAKRKDNEFKENKTLLFELVENYQVQKIEVGILSFLKNLRIVGDRIEFGMCGEHTIAVDGITGEIVLLEIDDYLKVNYCCARDFEHFLGVFLHYAWYNNRELAGYSFNRDGMELIVREGVELAGGKSYELFLKFIFQS
;
A
#
# COMPACT_ATOMS: atom_id res chain seq x y z
N ILE A 1 1.13 13.48 -10.52
CA ILE A 1 1.29 14.01 -9.16
C ILE A 1 -0.04 13.87 -8.44
N MET A 2 -0.23 12.72 -7.81
CA MET A 2 -1.31 12.45 -6.86
C MET A 2 -1.03 13.19 -5.54
N THR A 3 -2.07 13.80 -4.96
CA THR A 3 -2.01 14.45 -3.64
C THR A 3 -2.38 13.47 -2.52
N ALA A 4 -2.06 13.83 -1.26
CA ALA A 4 -2.39 12.99 -0.12
C ALA A 4 -3.91 12.80 0.03
N ILE A 5 -4.69 13.85 -0.20
CA ILE A 5 -6.16 13.79 -0.12
C ILE A 5 -6.76 12.92 -1.23
N GLU A 6 -6.21 12.96 -2.44
CA GLU A 6 -6.65 12.11 -3.54
C GLU A 6 -6.36 10.64 -3.25
N PHE A 7 -5.18 10.32 -2.70
CA PHE A 7 -4.86 8.95 -2.28
C PHE A 7 -5.86 8.44 -1.23
N ILE A 8 -6.10 9.20 -0.15
CA ILE A 8 -7.02 8.79 0.91
C ILE A 8 -8.46 8.64 0.40
N THR A 9 -8.89 9.51 -0.51
CA THR A 9 -10.23 9.43 -1.10
C THR A 9 -10.36 8.18 -1.96
N LYS A 10 -9.41 7.94 -2.88
CA LYS A 10 -9.41 6.76 -3.74
C LYS A 10 -9.29 5.45 -2.95
N LEU A 11 -8.51 5.45 -1.87
CA LEU A 11 -8.36 4.28 -1.02
C LEU A 11 -9.69 3.93 -0.34
N ARG A 12 -10.40 4.95 0.16
CA ARG A 12 -11.74 4.77 0.75
C ARG A 12 -12.73 4.25 -0.27
N ASP A 13 -12.70 4.77 -1.49
CA ASP A 13 -13.58 4.34 -2.58
C ASP A 13 -13.28 2.90 -3.04
N ALA A 14 -12.06 2.42 -2.81
CA ALA A 14 -11.67 1.03 -3.08
C ALA A 14 -12.08 0.06 -1.97
N ALA A 15 -12.63 0.52 -0.84
CA ALA A 15 -13.03 -0.34 0.27
C ALA A 15 -14.14 -1.33 -0.13
N PRO A 16 -14.10 -2.57 0.38
CA PRO A 16 -15.20 -3.50 0.19
C PRO A 16 -16.46 -3.02 0.90
N VAL A 17 -17.62 -3.42 0.38
CA VAL A 17 -18.91 -3.24 1.07
C VAL A 17 -19.08 -4.35 2.11
N ILE A 18 -19.76 -4.02 3.21
CA ILE A 18 -19.84 -4.93 4.36
C ILE A 18 -20.51 -6.26 4.01
N GLU A 19 -21.47 -6.25 3.10
CA GLU A 19 -22.20 -7.41 2.63
C GLU A 19 -21.30 -8.43 1.94
N ASN A 20 -20.21 -7.99 1.30
CA ASN A 20 -19.23 -8.90 0.71
C ASN A 20 -18.40 -9.62 1.78
N LEU A 21 -18.36 -9.12 3.01
CA LEU A 21 -17.53 -9.63 4.10
C LEU A 21 -18.31 -10.46 5.13
N GLU A 22 -19.63 -10.26 5.25
CA GLU A 22 -20.48 -10.95 6.24
C GLU A 22 -20.51 -12.49 6.06
N GLY A 23 -20.09 -13.01 4.90
CA GLY A 23 -19.91 -14.44 4.66
C GLY A 23 -18.56 -15.02 5.13
N PHE A 24 -17.60 -14.16 5.46
CA PHE A 24 -16.21 -14.53 5.80
C PHE A 24 -15.83 -14.15 7.24
N MET A 25 -16.46 -13.14 7.81
CA MET A 25 -16.14 -12.62 9.14
C MET A 25 -17.35 -11.98 9.83
N GLU A 26 -17.30 -11.89 11.16
CA GLU A 26 -18.31 -11.18 11.94
C GLU A 26 -18.37 -9.70 11.59
N ARG A 27 -19.53 -9.07 11.76
CA ARG A 27 -19.81 -7.69 11.31
C ARG A 27 -18.85 -6.67 11.92
N GLU A 28 -18.52 -6.80 13.20
CA GLU A 28 -17.58 -5.93 13.91
C GLU A 28 -16.16 -6.06 13.33
N VAL A 29 -15.77 -7.28 12.95
CA VAL A 29 -14.48 -7.56 12.29
C VAL A 29 -14.47 -6.97 10.87
N ALA A 30 -15.57 -7.11 10.12
CA ALA A 30 -15.73 -6.50 8.80
C ALA A 30 -15.64 -4.97 8.85
N GLN A 31 -16.23 -4.34 9.87
CA GLN A 31 -16.12 -2.88 10.07
C GLN A 31 -14.68 -2.45 10.38
N ALA A 32 -13.97 -3.21 11.22
CA ALA A 32 -12.56 -2.95 11.48
C ALA A 32 -11.71 -3.11 10.21
N PHE A 33 -11.96 -4.15 9.43
CA PHE A 33 -11.30 -4.41 8.14
C PHE A 33 -11.52 -3.27 7.14
N ILE A 34 -12.77 -2.83 6.94
CA ILE A 34 -13.11 -1.67 6.10
C ILE A 34 -12.44 -0.39 6.63
N GLY A 35 -12.30 -0.27 7.95
CA GLY A 35 -11.54 0.80 8.59
C GLY A 35 -10.09 0.91 8.09
N GLY A 36 -9.50 -0.20 7.67
CA GLY A 36 -8.18 -0.31 7.05
C GLY A 36 -8.01 0.46 5.73
N TYR A 37 -9.12 0.77 5.05
CA TYR A 37 -9.13 1.52 3.79
C TYR A 37 -9.31 3.04 4.01
N ASN A 38 -9.21 3.52 5.25
CA ASN A 38 -9.48 4.91 5.55
C ASN A 38 -8.50 5.48 6.56
N ALA A 39 -7.88 6.61 6.23
CA ALA A 39 -7.16 7.43 7.18
C ALA A 39 -7.94 8.72 7.46
N LYS A 40 -8.18 8.97 8.76
CA LYS A 40 -8.73 10.26 9.20
C LYS A 40 -7.62 11.30 9.15
N ARG A 41 -7.97 12.52 8.73
CA ARG A 41 -7.11 13.69 8.94
C ARG A 41 -6.88 13.87 10.45
N LYS A 42 -5.67 14.29 10.84
CA LYS A 42 -5.33 14.64 12.21
C LYS A 42 -5.89 16.02 12.54
N ASP A 43 -6.22 16.24 13.82
CA ASP A 43 -6.84 17.50 14.29
C ASP A 43 -5.84 18.66 14.43
N ASN A 44 -4.62 18.51 13.90
CA ASN A 44 -3.57 19.51 13.96
C ASN A 44 -3.60 20.46 12.75
N GLU A 45 -2.81 21.54 12.83
CA GLU A 45 -2.55 22.41 11.69
C GLU A 45 -1.99 21.61 10.52
N PHE A 46 -2.51 21.88 9.33
CA PHE A 46 -2.04 21.21 8.12
C PHE A 46 -0.60 21.61 7.85
N LYS A 47 0.26 20.61 7.68
CA LYS A 47 1.66 20.80 7.32
C LYS A 47 1.79 20.55 5.83
N GLU A 48 1.97 21.63 5.07
CA GLU A 48 2.40 21.52 3.69
C GLU A 48 3.84 21.03 3.65
N ASN A 49 4.08 19.91 2.96
CA ASN A 49 5.38 19.27 2.92
C ASN A 49 5.78 19.02 1.46
N LYS A 50 7.08 19.06 1.17
CA LYS A 50 7.57 18.96 -0.22
C LYS A 50 7.42 17.57 -0.83
N THR A 51 7.13 16.58 0.00
CA THR A 51 7.04 15.18 -0.42
C THR A 51 5.75 14.56 0.12
N LEU A 52 5.11 13.77 -0.74
CA LEU A 52 3.82 13.15 -0.50
C LEU A 52 3.83 12.19 0.70
N LEU A 53 4.96 11.51 0.96
CA LEU A 53 5.14 10.62 2.11
C LEU A 53 4.96 11.38 3.44
N PHE A 54 5.67 12.49 3.60
CA PHE A 54 5.59 13.29 4.82
C PHE A 54 4.24 13.98 4.93
N GLU A 55 3.67 14.48 3.82
CA GLU A 55 2.32 15.05 3.84
C GLU A 55 1.29 14.03 4.34
N LEU A 56 1.33 12.78 3.88
CA LEU A 56 0.45 11.72 4.35
C LEU A 56 0.65 11.44 5.84
N VAL A 57 1.87 11.17 6.27
CA VAL A 57 2.15 10.74 7.64
C VAL A 57 1.91 11.87 8.64
N GLU A 58 2.20 13.13 8.29
CA GLU A 58 2.04 14.25 9.21
C GLU A 58 0.59 14.72 9.35
N ASN A 59 -0.22 14.59 8.30
CA ASN A 59 -1.58 15.12 8.26
C ASN A 59 -2.66 14.05 8.43
N TYR A 60 -2.36 12.76 8.27
CA TYR A 60 -3.34 11.68 8.34
C TYR A 60 -2.94 10.58 9.33
N GLN A 61 -3.93 9.90 9.90
CA GLN A 61 -3.77 8.72 10.76
C GLN A 61 -3.46 7.48 9.91
N VAL A 62 -2.36 7.53 9.16
CA VAL A 62 -1.98 6.47 8.21
C VAL A 62 -1.71 5.12 8.87
N GLN A 63 -1.40 5.09 10.16
CA GLN A 63 -1.16 3.85 10.91
C GLN A 63 -2.38 2.92 11.03
N LYS A 64 -3.55 3.40 10.59
CA LYS A 64 -4.77 2.62 10.49
C LYS A 64 -4.97 2.04 9.09
N ILE A 65 -4.14 2.43 8.11
CA ILE A 65 -4.23 1.92 6.75
C ILE A 65 -3.62 0.53 6.73
N GLU A 66 -4.45 -0.45 6.39
CA GLU A 66 -4.11 -1.85 6.22
C GLU A 66 -5.04 -2.44 5.16
N VAL A 67 -4.44 -2.96 4.09
CA VAL A 67 -5.15 -3.60 2.98
C VAL A 67 -4.41 -4.89 2.66
N GLY A 68 -5.04 -6.03 2.89
CA GLY A 68 -4.40 -7.34 2.76
C GLY A 68 -3.09 -7.37 3.55
N ILE A 69 -1.98 -7.65 2.86
CA ILE A 69 -0.65 -7.67 3.49
C ILE A 69 0.03 -6.29 3.55
N LEU A 70 -0.50 -5.25 2.92
CA LEU A 70 0.12 -3.93 2.88
C LEU A 70 -0.41 -3.02 3.99
N SER A 71 0.47 -2.41 4.76
CA SER A 71 0.09 -1.44 5.80
C SER A 71 1.10 -0.33 5.99
N PHE A 72 0.70 0.74 6.68
CA PHE A 72 1.58 1.85 7.04
C PHE A 72 2.03 1.76 8.51
N LEU A 73 3.28 2.13 8.75
CA LEU A 73 3.82 2.22 10.11
C LEU A 73 3.20 3.38 10.88
N LYS A 74 3.20 3.25 12.21
CA LYS A 74 2.75 4.32 13.11
C LYS A 74 3.56 5.59 12.99
N ASN A 75 4.87 5.42 12.87
CA ASN A 75 5.83 6.50 12.72
C ASN A 75 6.81 6.09 11.63
N LEU A 76 7.30 7.08 10.88
CA LEU A 76 8.47 6.87 10.03
C LEU A 76 9.67 6.51 10.90
N ARG A 77 10.50 5.59 10.41
CA ARG A 77 11.80 5.29 11.02
C ARG A 77 12.89 5.63 10.02
N ILE A 78 13.86 6.44 10.44
CA ILE A 78 15.04 6.75 9.63
C ILE A 78 16.15 5.80 10.09
N VAL A 79 16.59 4.91 9.20
CA VAL A 79 17.60 3.90 9.49
C VAL A 79 18.66 3.98 8.39
N GLY A 80 19.85 4.48 8.76
CA GLY A 80 20.89 4.79 7.78
C GLY A 80 20.41 5.88 6.82
N ASP A 81 20.43 5.57 5.52
CA ASP A 81 19.92 6.42 4.45
C ASP A 81 18.44 6.16 4.12
N ARG A 82 17.80 5.15 4.70
CA ARG A 82 16.43 4.75 4.37
C ARG A 82 15.38 5.39 5.26
N ILE A 83 14.18 5.56 4.70
CA ILE A 83 12.97 5.97 5.44
C ILE A 83 11.96 4.83 5.38
N GLU A 84 11.83 4.11 6.49
CA GLU A 84 10.84 3.04 6.63
C GLU A 84 9.47 3.64 6.93
N PHE A 85 8.45 3.20 6.19
CA PHE A 85 7.12 3.80 6.27
C PHE A 85 5.96 2.80 6.27
N GLY A 86 6.20 1.54 5.89
CA GLY A 86 5.13 0.55 5.76
C GLY A 86 5.61 -0.87 5.97
N MET A 87 4.67 -1.80 5.85
CA MET A 87 4.88 -3.24 5.95
C MET A 87 4.22 -3.96 4.78
N CYS A 88 4.81 -5.09 4.40
CA CYS A 88 4.22 -6.10 3.51
C CYS A 88 4.26 -7.45 4.25
N GLY A 89 3.18 -7.79 4.95
CA GLY A 89 3.19 -8.88 5.93
C GLY A 89 4.21 -8.58 7.03
N GLU A 90 5.18 -9.47 7.18
CA GLU A 90 6.27 -9.34 8.17
C GLU A 90 7.46 -8.50 7.65
N HIS A 91 7.48 -8.17 6.36
CA HIS A 91 8.59 -7.44 5.73
C HIS A 91 8.40 -5.93 5.85
N THR A 92 9.49 -5.19 6.05
CA THR A 92 9.47 -3.72 6.10
C THR A 92 9.55 -3.11 4.70
N ILE A 93 8.75 -2.08 4.43
CA ILE A 93 8.81 -1.26 3.22
C ILE A 93 9.48 0.08 3.55
N ALA A 94 10.45 0.46 2.72
CA ALA A 94 11.21 1.70 2.89
C ALA A 94 11.42 2.44 1.58
N VAL A 95 11.70 3.74 1.69
CA VAL A 95 12.32 4.54 0.64
C VAL A 95 13.83 4.35 0.74
N ASP A 96 14.47 3.94 -0.35
CA ASP A 96 15.93 3.92 -0.46
C ASP A 96 16.48 5.35 -0.56
N GLY A 97 17.45 5.70 0.29
CA GLY A 97 17.96 7.07 0.37
C GLY A 97 18.85 7.49 -0.80
N ILE A 98 19.38 6.54 -1.55
CA ILE A 98 20.28 6.80 -2.67
C ILE A 98 19.48 6.89 -3.95
N THR A 99 18.58 5.94 -4.21
CA THR A 99 17.83 5.87 -5.47
C THR A 99 16.47 6.55 -5.39
N GLY A 100 15.90 6.71 -4.20
CA GLY A 100 14.52 7.17 -4.00
C GLY A 100 13.46 6.10 -4.30
N GLU A 101 13.88 4.89 -4.68
CA GLU A 101 12.97 3.78 -4.97
C GLU A 101 12.32 3.24 -3.68
N ILE A 102 11.15 2.62 -3.86
CA ILE A 102 10.50 1.91 -2.77
C ILE A 102 10.98 0.46 -2.79
N VAL A 103 11.45 -0.02 -1.65
CA VAL A 103 12.05 -1.35 -1.50
C VAL A 103 11.39 -2.13 -0.38
N LEU A 104 11.36 -3.45 -0.55
CA LEU A 104 10.98 -4.41 0.48
C LEU A 104 12.23 -5.03 1.09
N LEU A 105 12.37 -4.95 2.41
CA LEU A 105 13.53 -5.45 3.15
C LEU A 105 13.33 -6.89 3.62
N GLU A 106 14.43 -7.62 3.74
CA GLU A 106 14.44 -8.96 4.32
C GLU A 106 14.10 -8.92 5.82
N ILE A 107 13.42 -9.96 6.31
CA ILE A 107 13.17 -10.12 7.74
C ILE A 107 14.52 -10.36 8.43
N ASP A 108 14.78 -9.65 9.53
CA ASP A 108 16.00 -9.71 10.33
C ASP A 108 17.31 -9.25 9.64
N ASP A 109 17.28 -8.87 8.36
CA ASP A 109 18.42 -8.26 7.66
C ASP A 109 17.98 -7.00 6.89
N TYR A 110 17.97 -5.88 7.61
CA TYR A 110 17.57 -4.57 7.10
C TYR A 110 18.49 -4.00 6.02
N LEU A 111 19.64 -4.62 5.74
CA LEU A 111 20.53 -4.21 4.64
C LEU A 111 20.13 -4.89 3.32
N LYS A 112 19.54 -6.09 3.39
CA LYS A 112 19.16 -6.87 2.22
C LYS A 112 17.78 -6.45 1.70
N VAL A 113 17.75 -6.10 0.42
CA VAL A 113 16.52 -5.83 -0.33
C VAL A 113 16.03 -7.12 -0.96
N ASN A 114 14.80 -7.53 -0.64
CA ASN A 114 14.12 -8.66 -1.27
C ASN A 114 13.54 -8.28 -2.62
N TYR A 115 12.89 -7.11 -2.70
CA TYR A 115 12.28 -6.62 -3.94
C TYR A 115 12.38 -5.10 -4.06
N CYS A 116 12.48 -4.61 -5.28
CA CYS A 116 12.09 -3.24 -5.60
C CYS A 116 10.58 -3.22 -5.86
N CYS A 117 9.86 -2.32 -5.18
CA CYS A 117 8.41 -2.27 -5.18
C CYS A 117 7.85 -1.24 -6.17
N ALA A 118 8.51 -0.09 -6.28
CA ALA A 118 8.15 0.99 -7.20
C ALA A 118 9.31 1.99 -7.36
N ARG A 119 9.25 2.79 -8.43
CA ARG A 119 10.27 3.80 -8.75
C ARG A 119 10.40 4.91 -7.73
N ASP A 120 9.28 5.31 -7.14
CA ASP A 120 9.21 6.33 -6.11
C ASP A 120 7.89 6.17 -5.33
N PHE A 121 7.71 7.00 -4.31
CA PHE A 121 6.56 6.90 -3.41
C PHE A 121 5.22 7.15 -4.11
N GLU A 122 5.16 8.03 -5.13
CA GLU A 122 3.91 8.27 -5.86
C GLU A 122 3.49 7.04 -6.66
N HIS A 123 4.45 6.41 -7.35
CA HIS A 123 4.22 5.16 -8.07
C HIS A 123 3.78 4.05 -7.14
N PHE A 124 4.37 3.98 -5.94
CA PHE A 124 3.95 3.03 -4.92
C PHE A 124 2.51 3.24 -4.45
N LEU A 125 2.04 4.47 -4.26
CA LEU A 125 0.63 4.71 -3.93
C LEU A 125 -0.29 4.30 -5.08
N GLY A 126 0.13 4.45 -6.33
CA GLY A 126 -0.57 3.89 -7.49
C GLY A 126 -0.72 2.37 -7.40
N VAL A 127 0.37 1.67 -7.13
CA VAL A 127 0.39 0.22 -6.89
C VAL A 127 -0.49 -0.16 -5.70
N PHE A 128 -0.42 0.58 -4.60
CA PHE A 128 -1.22 0.35 -3.39
C PHE A 128 -2.72 0.42 -3.70
N LEU A 129 -3.17 1.44 -4.44
CA LEU A 129 -4.57 1.58 -4.84
C LEU A 129 -5.02 0.46 -5.79
N HIS A 130 -4.15 0.04 -6.71
CA HIS A 130 -4.41 -1.10 -7.58
C HIS A 130 -4.56 -2.40 -6.80
N TYR A 131 -3.67 -2.61 -5.82
CA TYR A 131 -3.76 -3.73 -4.90
C TYR A 131 -5.04 -3.71 -4.06
N ALA A 132 -5.43 -2.54 -3.54
CA ALA A 132 -6.67 -2.37 -2.79
C ALA A 132 -7.92 -2.70 -3.63
N TRP A 133 -7.93 -2.27 -4.89
CA TRP A 133 -9.01 -2.62 -5.83
C TRP A 133 -9.06 -4.12 -6.10
N TYR A 134 -7.90 -4.74 -6.35
CA TYR A 134 -7.79 -6.19 -6.56
C TYR A 134 -8.31 -6.97 -5.34
N ASN A 135 -7.87 -6.60 -4.13
CA ASN A 135 -8.24 -7.27 -2.89
C ASN A 135 -9.76 -7.22 -2.65
N ASN A 136 -10.39 -6.06 -2.92
CA ASN A 136 -11.85 -5.93 -2.86
C ASN A 136 -12.56 -6.87 -3.87
N ARG A 137 -12.08 -6.96 -5.11
CA ARG A 137 -12.65 -7.86 -6.13
C ARG A 137 -12.56 -9.32 -5.70
N GLU A 138 -11.43 -9.74 -5.16
CA GLU A 138 -11.25 -11.10 -4.67
C GLU A 138 -12.23 -11.41 -3.51
N LEU A 139 -12.35 -10.48 -2.54
CA LEU A 139 -13.30 -10.60 -1.42
C LEU A 139 -14.77 -10.60 -1.88
N ALA A 140 -15.09 -9.95 -2.99
CA ALA A 140 -16.40 -9.99 -3.63
C ALA A 140 -16.65 -11.29 -4.41
N GLY A 141 -15.74 -12.27 -4.36
CA GLY A 141 -15.86 -13.57 -4.99
C GLY A 141 -15.45 -13.61 -6.47
N TYR A 142 -14.80 -12.55 -6.98
CA TYR A 142 -14.25 -12.59 -8.33
C TYR A 142 -12.99 -13.45 -8.35
N SER A 143 -13.01 -14.53 -9.13
CA SER A 143 -11.80 -15.28 -9.45
C SER A 143 -11.21 -14.80 -10.76
N PHE A 144 -9.93 -14.44 -10.72
CA PHE A 144 -9.19 -14.11 -11.92
C PHE A 144 -8.59 -15.40 -12.47
N ASN A 145 -8.87 -15.69 -13.75
CA ASN A 145 -8.13 -16.73 -14.45
C ASN A 145 -6.68 -16.26 -14.69
N ARG A 146 -5.84 -17.13 -15.24
CA ARG A 146 -4.43 -16.83 -15.50
C ARG A 146 -4.24 -15.52 -16.30
N ASP A 147 -4.98 -15.35 -17.39
CA ASP A 147 -4.86 -14.16 -18.24
C ASP A 147 -5.29 -12.88 -17.51
N GLY A 148 -6.31 -12.98 -16.66
CA GLY A 148 -6.74 -11.92 -15.77
C GLY A 148 -5.65 -11.54 -14.77
N MET A 149 -5.01 -12.51 -14.13
CA MET A 149 -3.89 -12.24 -13.21
C MET A 149 -2.69 -11.63 -13.93
N GLU A 150 -2.36 -12.10 -15.13
CA GLU A 150 -1.30 -11.51 -15.94
C GLU A 150 -1.60 -10.05 -16.33
N LEU A 151 -2.88 -9.72 -16.58
CA LEU A 151 -3.32 -8.34 -16.81
C LEU A 151 -3.15 -7.47 -15.56
N ILE A 152 -3.61 -7.93 -14.39
CA ILE A 152 -3.49 -7.19 -13.12
C ILE A 152 -2.02 -6.89 -12.81
N VAL A 153 -1.14 -7.88 -12.96
CA VAL A 153 0.30 -7.70 -12.76
C VAL A 153 0.88 -6.70 -13.76
N ARG A 154 0.49 -6.77 -15.03
CA ARG A 154 0.98 -5.83 -16.07
C ARG A 154 0.58 -4.39 -15.78
N GLU A 155 -0.68 -4.15 -15.40
CA GLU A 155 -1.16 -2.83 -14.98
C GLU A 155 -0.38 -2.32 -13.75
N GLY A 156 -0.15 -3.21 -12.77
CA GLY A 156 0.68 -2.90 -11.60
C GLY A 156 2.12 -2.55 -11.96
N VAL A 157 2.73 -3.22 -12.94
CA VAL A 157 4.08 -2.93 -13.44
C VAL A 157 4.18 -1.54 -14.07
N GLU A 158 3.17 -1.15 -14.84
CA GLU A 158 3.10 0.20 -15.42
C GLU A 158 2.98 1.26 -14.32
N LEU A 159 2.11 1.03 -13.33
CA LEU A 159 1.95 1.91 -12.17
C LEU A 159 3.20 2.01 -11.30
N ALA A 160 3.93 0.92 -11.13
CA ALA A 160 5.16 0.87 -10.34
C ALA A 160 6.32 1.63 -11.00
N GLY A 161 6.23 1.90 -12.32
CA GLY A 161 7.24 2.63 -13.08
C GLY A 161 8.12 1.75 -13.97
N GLY A 162 7.75 0.48 -14.20
CA GLY A 162 8.40 -0.38 -15.19
C GLY A 162 8.66 -1.82 -14.74
N LYS A 163 9.20 -2.61 -15.66
CA LYS A 163 9.33 -4.07 -15.53
C LYS A 163 10.23 -4.53 -14.37
N SER A 164 11.15 -3.69 -13.89
CA SER A 164 12.03 -4.00 -12.75
C SER A 164 11.25 -4.35 -11.47
N TYR A 165 10.01 -3.87 -11.33
CA TYR A 165 9.18 -4.08 -10.14
C TYR A 165 8.28 -5.33 -10.23
N GLU A 166 8.23 -6.01 -11.39
CA GLU A 166 7.29 -7.12 -11.68
C GLU A 166 7.29 -8.24 -10.63
N LEU A 167 8.45 -8.57 -10.05
CA LEU A 167 8.55 -9.62 -9.03
C LEU A 167 7.80 -9.26 -7.75
N PHE A 168 7.86 -8.00 -7.31
CA PHE A 168 7.06 -7.53 -6.17
C PHE A 168 5.57 -7.61 -6.47
N LEU A 169 5.15 -7.19 -7.68
CA LEU A 169 3.74 -7.25 -8.07
C LEU A 169 3.23 -8.69 -8.07
N LYS A 170 3.99 -9.64 -8.62
CA LYS A 170 3.63 -11.06 -8.56
C LYS A 170 3.54 -11.56 -7.12
N PHE A 171 4.46 -11.14 -6.26
CA PHE A 171 4.43 -11.50 -4.85
C PHE A 171 3.15 -11.02 -4.16
N ILE A 172 2.77 -9.75 -4.29
CA ILE A 172 1.60 -9.21 -3.59
C ILE A 172 0.26 -9.66 -4.19
N PHE A 173 0.18 -9.91 -5.50
CA PHE A 173 -1.07 -10.35 -6.15
C PHE A 173 -1.31 -11.86 -6.09
N GLN A 174 -0.34 -12.64 -5.62
CA GLN A 174 -0.42 -14.10 -5.51
C GLN A 174 -0.17 -14.60 -4.09
N SER A 175 -0.12 -13.69 -3.10
CA SER A 175 0.05 -14.01 -1.68
C SER A 175 -1.24 -14.39 -0.99
#